data_AF-A0A3N5ZXS3-F1
#
_entry.id   AF-A0A3N5ZXS3-F1
#
_cell.length_a   1.000
_cell.length_b   1.000
_cell.length_c   1.000
_cell.angle_alpha   90.00
_cell.angle_beta   90.00
_cell.angle_gamma   90.00
#
_symmetry.space_group_name_H-M   'P 1'
#
loop_
_entity.id
_entity.type
_entity.pdbx_description
1 polymer ?
#
loop_
_entity_poly.entity_id
_entity_poly.type
_entity_poly.pdbx_seq_one_letter_code
_entity_poly.pdbx_strand_id
1 'polypeptide(L)'
;DVYVHALVRDEHGKKMSKSKGNVIDPLEVIDQYGTDAFRFTLAAFAAMGRDIKLSESRVEGYRHFINKLWNAVRFSLMHITESPGDFDEKRISLADRWILSKAGQLTISVSESLDNYRFNEAAASLYRFVWHEFCDWYLEAIKPVLYGKKGEEEKTATIAVLWKVLKDTVVLLHPFIPFVTEEIWDKIPGTHGSIMKAEFPGGDKPLFQDAEAVSTMETITGIITGIRNIRGEMNISPSKMLTASVQSDDEKKQEQLRTHQEMICNLAKLEALNLSGTGDRPKSAATAIVEGVTVFVSLGGVIDFSKEAERLVKEAGKIEQELSSVQKKLGNKGFMDKAPEDVVQKVQDQHSQLQEKLQKIKINLEKIQELQRS
;
A
#
# COMPACT_ATOMS: atom_id res chain seq x y z
N ASP A 1 -24.95 9.38 -24.04
CA ASP A 1 -23.67 8.76 -24.48
C ASP A 1 -23.82 7.25 -24.65
N VAL A 2 -22.89 6.61 -25.37
CA VAL A 2 -22.81 5.15 -25.50
C VAL A 2 -21.48 4.69 -24.93
N TYR A 3 -21.51 3.84 -23.89
CA TYR A 3 -20.31 3.24 -23.30
C TYR A 3 -20.12 1.82 -23.82
N VAL A 4 -19.00 1.59 -24.53
CA VAL A 4 -18.64 0.25 -25.05
C VAL A 4 -17.55 -0.33 -24.16
N HIS A 5 -17.89 -1.37 -23.40
CA HIS A 5 -16.95 -2.05 -22.52
C HIS A 5 -16.13 -3.12 -23.25
N ALA A 6 -14.98 -3.47 -22.67
CA ALA A 6 -14.10 -4.49 -23.22
C ALA A 6 -14.66 -5.92 -23.03
N LEU A 7 -14.12 -6.88 -23.78
CA LEU A 7 -14.49 -8.28 -23.64
C LEU A 7 -13.71 -8.93 -22.50
N VAL A 8 -14.38 -9.81 -21.75
CA VAL A 8 -13.73 -10.66 -20.76
C VAL A 8 -13.09 -11.86 -21.46
N ARG A 9 -11.84 -12.12 -21.10
CA ARG A 9 -10.98 -13.18 -21.62
C ARG A 9 -10.41 -13.99 -20.48
N ASP A 10 -10.01 -15.22 -20.77
CA ASP A 10 -9.30 -16.03 -19.79
C ASP A 10 -7.95 -15.41 -19.41
N GLU A 11 -7.28 -16.02 -18.44
CA GLU A 11 -5.99 -15.55 -17.91
C GLU A 11 -4.90 -15.44 -18.97
N HIS A 12 -5.00 -16.23 -20.05
CA HIS A 12 -4.08 -16.23 -21.19
C HIS A 12 -4.49 -15.24 -22.30
N GLY A 13 -5.62 -14.53 -22.15
CA GLY A 13 -6.12 -13.58 -23.15
C GLY A 13 -6.83 -14.25 -24.33
N LYS A 14 -7.25 -15.50 -24.21
CA LYS A 14 -8.11 -16.15 -25.21
C LYS A 14 -9.57 -15.80 -24.92
N LYS A 15 -10.36 -15.66 -25.98
CA LYS A 15 -11.80 -15.46 -25.87
C LYS A 15 -12.41 -16.64 -25.11
N MET A 16 -13.21 -16.36 -24.07
CA MET A 16 -13.96 -17.38 -23.36
C MET A 16 -15.04 -17.98 -24.27
N SER A 17 -15.11 -19.30 -24.37
CA SER A 17 -16.20 -19.99 -25.05
C SER A 17 -16.43 -21.38 -24.48
N LYS A 18 -17.70 -21.82 -24.41
CA LYS A 18 -18.05 -23.16 -23.94
C LYS A 18 -17.31 -24.26 -24.70
N SER A 19 -17.11 -24.08 -26.01
CA SER A 19 -16.34 -25.00 -26.87
C SER A 19 -14.85 -25.12 -26.54
N LYS A 20 -14.25 -24.13 -25.85
CA LYS A 20 -12.84 -24.13 -25.45
C LYS A 20 -12.64 -24.57 -24.00
N GLY A 21 -13.72 -24.80 -23.24
CA GLY A 21 -13.66 -25.19 -21.84
C GLY A 21 -13.05 -24.15 -20.89
N ASN A 22 -12.87 -22.90 -21.34
CA ASN A 22 -12.23 -21.82 -20.60
C ASN A 22 -13.25 -20.77 -20.09
N VAL A 23 -14.50 -21.19 -19.88
CA VAL A 23 -15.55 -20.32 -19.33
C VAL A 23 -15.46 -20.36 -17.81
N ILE A 24 -15.48 -19.19 -17.20
CA ILE A 24 -15.59 -19.03 -15.75
C ILE A 24 -17.05 -18.71 -15.43
N ASP A 25 -17.71 -19.53 -14.61
CA ASP A 25 -19.06 -19.23 -14.15
C ASP A 25 -19.01 -18.10 -13.11
N PRO A 26 -19.68 -16.95 -13.34
CA PRO A 26 -19.68 -15.86 -12.39
C PRO A 26 -20.28 -16.26 -11.03
N LEU A 27 -21.21 -17.22 -10.98
CA LEU A 27 -21.81 -17.66 -9.71
C LEU A 27 -20.81 -18.47 -8.87
N GLU A 28 -19.99 -19.31 -9.49
CA GLU A 28 -18.91 -20.04 -8.80
C GLU A 28 -17.89 -19.07 -8.21
N VAL A 29 -17.51 -18.03 -8.96
CA VAL A 29 -16.59 -16.98 -8.48
C VAL A 29 -17.21 -16.19 -7.34
N ILE A 30 -18.50 -15.86 -7.42
CA ILE A 30 -19.24 -15.15 -6.37
C ILE A 30 -19.32 -15.99 -5.10
N ASP A 31 -19.65 -17.28 -5.21
CA ASP A 31 -19.73 -18.20 -4.06
C ASP A 31 -18.37 -18.38 -3.38
N GLN A 32 -17.29 -18.42 -4.15
CA GLN A 32 -15.94 -18.64 -3.63
C GLN A 32 -15.29 -17.36 -3.06
N TYR A 33 -15.46 -16.21 -3.72
CA TYR A 33 -14.72 -14.99 -3.41
C TYR A 33 -15.58 -13.82 -2.91
N GLY A 34 -16.90 -13.89 -3.10
CA GLY A 34 -17.87 -12.85 -2.74
C GLY A 34 -18.18 -11.89 -3.90
N THR A 35 -19.44 -11.45 -3.94
CA THR A 35 -19.96 -10.56 -5.00
C THR A 35 -19.17 -9.26 -5.13
N ASP A 36 -18.82 -8.62 -4.01
CA ASP A 36 -18.11 -7.35 -4.05
C ASP A 36 -16.68 -7.48 -4.55
N ALA A 37 -15.98 -8.57 -4.19
CA ALA A 37 -14.65 -8.84 -4.72
C ALA A 37 -14.70 -9.01 -6.25
N PHE A 38 -15.69 -9.75 -6.75
CA PHE A 38 -15.87 -9.94 -8.19
C PHE A 38 -16.24 -8.63 -8.91
N ARG A 39 -17.22 -7.87 -8.40
CA ARG A 39 -17.61 -6.57 -8.95
C ARG A 39 -16.44 -5.59 -9.01
N PHE A 40 -15.70 -5.47 -7.91
CA PHE A 40 -14.55 -4.58 -7.83
C PHE A 40 -13.45 -4.99 -8.81
N THR A 41 -13.19 -6.30 -8.97
CA THR A 41 -12.23 -6.82 -9.95
C THR A 41 -12.60 -6.39 -11.37
N LEU A 42 -13.86 -6.57 -11.76
CA LEU A 42 -14.31 -6.21 -13.10
C LEU A 42 -14.20 -4.70 -13.33
N ALA A 43 -14.62 -3.88 -12.37
CA ALA A 43 -14.53 -2.42 -12.47
C ALA A 43 -13.09 -1.93 -12.58
N ALA A 44 -12.18 -2.42 -11.73
CA ALA A 44 -10.77 -2.03 -11.71
C ALA A 44 -10.04 -2.40 -13.01
N PHE A 45 -10.48 -3.44 -13.72
CA PHE A 45 -9.86 -3.90 -14.96
C PHE A 45 -10.61 -3.47 -16.23
N ALA A 46 -11.77 -2.84 -16.12
CA ALA A 46 -12.55 -2.33 -17.25
C ALA A 46 -11.97 -1.04 -17.88
N ALA A 47 -10.65 -0.99 -18.06
CA ALA A 47 -10.00 0.11 -18.75
C ALA A 47 -10.41 0.14 -20.23
N MET A 48 -10.78 1.32 -20.74
CA MET A 48 -11.21 1.47 -22.13
C MET A 48 -10.14 0.98 -23.12
N GLY A 49 -10.57 0.27 -24.16
CA GLY A 49 -9.72 -0.20 -25.24
C GLY A 49 -8.84 -1.42 -24.93
N ARG A 50 -8.95 -2.04 -23.74
CA ARG A 50 -8.20 -3.26 -23.39
C ARG A 50 -9.11 -4.35 -22.85
N ASP A 51 -8.93 -5.56 -23.36
CA ASP A 51 -9.65 -6.74 -22.89
C ASP A 51 -9.32 -7.08 -21.42
N ILE A 52 -10.33 -7.54 -20.69
CA ILE A 52 -10.20 -7.95 -19.29
C ILE A 52 -9.68 -9.39 -19.25
N LYS A 53 -8.42 -9.58 -18.90
CA LYS A 53 -7.87 -10.91 -18.58
C LYS A 53 -8.28 -11.30 -17.17
N LEU A 54 -9.35 -12.08 -17.04
CA LEU A 54 -9.86 -12.54 -15.76
C LEU A 54 -9.07 -13.76 -15.30
N SER A 55 -8.63 -13.73 -14.05
CA SER A 55 -8.02 -14.86 -13.35
C SER A 55 -8.55 -14.87 -11.93
N GLU A 56 -8.79 -16.05 -11.39
CA GLU A 56 -9.28 -16.21 -10.02
C GLU A 56 -8.33 -15.59 -8.99
N SER A 57 -7.02 -15.64 -9.24
CA SER A 57 -5.99 -14.99 -8.40
C SER A 57 -6.18 -13.47 -8.28
N ARG A 58 -6.68 -12.79 -9.32
CA ARG A 58 -7.01 -11.37 -9.25
C ARG A 58 -8.24 -11.12 -8.39
N VAL A 59 -9.27 -11.96 -8.52
CA VAL A 59 -10.48 -11.87 -7.69
C VAL A 59 -10.13 -12.11 -6.22
N GLU A 60 -9.28 -13.10 -5.94
CA GLU A 60 -8.75 -13.35 -4.61
C GLU A 60 -8.01 -12.14 -4.04
N GLY A 61 -7.19 -11.46 -4.85
CA GLY A 61 -6.53 -10.21 -4.47
C GLY A 61 -7.51 -9.15 -3.97
N TYR A 62 -8.63 -8.96 -4.67
CA TYR A 62 -9.66 -8.01 -4.22
C TYR A 62 -10.52 -8.53 -3.07
N ARG A 63 -10.68 -9.83 -2.88
CA ARG A 63 -11.24 -10.37 -1.64
C ARG A 63 -10.39 -9.97 -0.43
N HIS A 64 -9.06 -9.99 -0.56
CA HIS A 64 -8.17 -9.48 0.49
C HIS A 64 -8.35 -7.98 0.73
N PHE A 65 -8.62 -7.20 -0.32
CA PHE A 65 -8.98 -5.79 -0.18
C PHE A 65 -10.28 -5.56 0.60
N ILE A 66 -11.34 -6.30 0.28
CA ILE A 66 -12.61 -6.25 1.04
C ILE A 66 -12.36 -6.61 2.50
N ASN A 67 -11.57 -7.64 2.78
CA ASN A 67 -11.20 -8.01 4.15
C ASN A 67 -10.37 -6.93 4.87
N LYS A 68 -9.46 -6.24 4.16
CA LYS A 68 -8.68 -5.13 4.70
C LYS A 68 -9.60 -3.96 5.09
N LEU A 69 -10.56 -3.61 4.24
CA LEU A 69 -11.60 -2.61 4.55
C LEU A 69 -12.40 -3.01 5.79
N TRP A 70 -12.89 -4.26 5.85
CA TRP A 70 -13.65 -4.77 6.99
C TRP A 70 -12.87 -4.67 8.30
N ASN A 71 -11.58 -5.04 8.29
CA ASN A 71 -10.72 -4.94 9.46
C ASN A 71 -10.47 -3.49 9.90
N ALA A 72 -10.30 -2.58 8.94
CA ALA A 72 -10.14 -1.16 9.20
C ALA A 72 -11.39 -0.57 9.88
N VAL A 73 -12.58 -0.87 9.33
CA VAL A 73 -13.86 -0.48 9.94
C VAL A 73 -13.99 -1.05 11.35
N ARG A 74 -13.72 -2.35 11.53
CA ARG A 74 -13.82 -2.98 12.84
C ARG A 74 -12.91 -2.31 13.86
N PHE A 75 -11.69 -1.95 13.47
CA PHE A 75 -10.78 -1.19 14.32
C PHE A 75 -11.34 0.20 14.65
N SER A 76 -11.82 0.95 13.66
CA SER A 76 -12.40 2.28 13.88
C SER A 76 -13.62 2.26 14.81
N LEU A 77 -14.53 1.30 14.63
CA LEU A 77 -15.73 1.14 15.46
C LEU A 77 -15.44 0.68 16.89
N MET A 78 -14.23 0.22 17.22
CA MET A 78 -13.82 0.03 18.63
C MET A 78 -13.70 1.36 19.38
N HIS A 79 -13.51 2.47 18.66
CA HIS A 79 -13.30 3.80 19.22
C HIS A 79 -14.48 4.74 18.97
N ILE A 80 -15.15 4.60 17.82
CA ILE A 80 -16.35 5.36 17.47
C ILE A 80 -17.57 4.71 18.14
N THR A 81 -17.91 5.17 19.35
CA THR A 81 -19.04 4.61 20.13
C THR A 81 -20.36 5.34 19.88
N GLU A 82 -20.30 6.61 19.46
CA GLU A 82 -21.44 7.45 19.12
C GLU A 82 -21.10 8.30 17.90
N SER A 83 -22.11 8.94 17.32
CA SER A 83 -21.89 9.89 16.22
C SER A 83 -21.16 11.10 16.80
N PRO A 84 -19.90 11.36 16.43
CA PRO A 84 -19.23 12.55 16.89
C PRO A 84 -19.90 13.79 16.27
N GLY A 85 -19.87 14.89 17.00
CA GLY A 85 -20.22 16.21 16.46
C GLY A 85 -19.13 16.75 15.54
N ASP A 86 -19.25 18.02 15.17
CA ASP A 86 -18.21 18.73 14.43
C ASP A 86 -16.90 18.80 15.24
N PHE A 87 -15.78 18.89 14.52
CA PHE A 87 -14.45 19.08 15.10
C PHE A 87 -13.88 20.45 14.73
N ASP A 88 -13.06 21.01 15.62
CA ASP A 88 -12.31 22.24 15.35
C ASP A 88 -11.09 21.90 14.48
N GLU A 89 -11.10 22.35 13.21
CA GLU A 89 -10.00 22.16 12.26
C GLU A 89 -8.65 22.72 12.76
N LYS A 90 -8.66 23.62 13.76
CA LYS A 90 -7.43 24.15 14.37
C LYS A 90 -6.84 23.24 15.43
N ARG A 91 -7.56 22.22 15.88
CA ARG A 91 -7.19 21.31 16.98
C ARG A 91 -6.92 19.88 16.52
N ILE A 92 -6.99 19.62 15.23
CA ILE A 92 -6.72 18.29 14.66
C ILE A 92 -5.23 18.11 14.36
N SER A 93 -4.75 16.87 14.49
CA SER A 93 -3.34 16.53 14.33
C SER A 93 -2.85 16.69 12.88
N LEU A 94 -1.54 16.60 12.65
CA LEU A 94 -0.98 16.53 11.29
C LEU A 94 -1.59 15.38 10.48
N ALA A 95 -1.73 14.20 11.10
CA ALA A 95 -2.28 13.01 10.43
C ALA A 95 -3.74 13.22 10.03
N ASP A 96 -4.52 13.89 10.88
CA ASP A 96 -5.92 14.23 10.63
C ASP A 96 -6.08 15.23 9.48
N ARG A 97 -5.32 16.33 9.50
CA ARG A 97 -5.31 17.33 8.39
C ARG A 97 -4.90 16.69 7.06
N TRP A 98 -3.91 15.82 7.11
CA TRP A 98 -3.45 15.07 5.94
C TRP A 98 -4.54 14.16 5.37
N ILE A 99 -5.16 13.30 6.19
CA ILE A 99 -6.14 12.35 5.67
C ILE A 99 -7.41 13.06 5.17
N LEU A 100 -7.82 14.17 5.80
CA LEU A 100 -8.95 14.98 5.32
C LEU A 100 -8.64 15.58 3.94
N SER A 101 -7.42 16.08 3.74
CA SER A 101 -6.97 16.60 2.44
C SER A 101 -6.95 15.50 1.38
N LYS A 102 -6.46 14.30 1.72
CA LYS A 102 -6.45 13.14 0.82
C LYS A 102 -7.86 12.64 0.51
N ALA A 103 -8.77 12.62 1.48
CA ALA A 103 -10.18 12.27 1.29
C ALA A 103 -10.91 13.29 0.39
N GLY A 104 -10.61 14.58 0.54
CA GLY A 104 -11.09 15.62 -0.37
C GLY A 104 -10.61 15.40 -1.81
N GLN A 105 -9.31 15.17 -2.00
CA GLN A 105 -8.75 14.84 -3.32
C GLN A 105 -9.35 13.57 -3.93
N LEU A 106 -9.55 12.53 -3.11
CA LEU A 106 -10.21 11.29 -3.53
C LEU A 106 -11.64 11.56 -4.01
N THR A 107 -12.42 12.35 -3.27
CA THR A 107 -13.79 12.68 -3.61
C THR A 107 -13.88 13.33 -4.98
N ILE A 108 -13.02 14.32 -5.24
CA ILE A 108 -12.92 15.01 -6.56
C ILE A 108 -12.55 14.00 -7.65
N SER A 109 -11.48 13.22 -7.44
CA SER A 109 -10.99 12.26 -8.43
C SER A 109 -12.02 11.18 -8.77
N VAL A 110 -12.76 10.68 -7.78
CA VAL A 110 -13.82 9.69 -7.99
C VAL A 110 -14.99 10.32 -8.72
N SER A 111 -15.45 11.51 -8.34
CA SER A 111 -16.51 12.23 -9.06
C SER A 111 -16.15 12.41 -10.53
N GLU A 112 -14.99 13.00 -10.82
CA GLU A 112 -14.52 13.23 -12.20
C GLU A 112 -14.36 11.92 -12.98
N SER A 113 -13.94 10.84 -12.32
CA SER A 113 -13.81 9.54 -12.97
C SER A 113 -15.18 8.95 -13.31
N LEU A 114 -16.16 9.07 -12.41
CA LEU A 114 -17.53 8.59 -12.65
C LEU A 114 -18.24 9.40 -13.74
N ASP A 115 -18.12 10.73 -13.71
CA ASP A 115 -18.72 11.64 -14.70
C ASP A 115 -18.19 11.38 -16.12
N ASN A 116 -16.94 10.89 -16.23
CA ASN A 116 -16.29 10.57 -17.50
C ASN A 116 -16.28 9.05 -17.81
N TYR A 117 -17.08 8.24 -17.12
CA TYR A 117 -17.17 6.78 -17.31
C TYR A 117 -15.82 6.02 -17.15
N ARG A 118 -14.87 6.58 -16.39
CA ARG A 118 -13.56 6.01 -16.05
C ARG A 118 -13.61 5.18 -14.76
N PHE A 119 -14.48 4.18 -14.73
CA PHE A 119 -14.73 3.34 -13.54
C PHE A 119 -13.47 2.65 -12.99
N ASN A 120 -12.54 2.27 -13.88
CA ASN A 120 -11.27 1.66 -13.50
C ASN A 120 -10.36 2.64 -12.74
N GLU A 121 -10.36 3.92 -13.10
CA GLU A 121 -9.59 4.96 -12.40
C GLU A 121 -10.20 5.25 -11.03
N ALA A 122 -11.53 5.36 -10.95
CA ALA A 122 -12.22 5.49 -9.67
C ALA A 122 -11.91 4.33 -8.72
N ALA A 123 -12.04 3.08 -9.18
CA ALA A 123 -11.74 1.89 -8.39
C ALA A 123 -10.26 1.84 -7.96
N ALA A 124 -9.33 2.21 -8.85
CA ALA A 124 -7.90 2.26 -8.52
C ALA A 124 -7.58 3.32 -7.46
N SER A 125 -8.16 4.52 -7.57
CA SER A 125 -8.01 5.60 -6.58
C SER A 125 -8.57 5.19 -5.21
N LEU A 126 -9.75 4.57 -5.19
CA LEU A 126 -10.37 4.04 -3.97
C LEU A 126 -9.52 2.96 -3.29
N TYR A 127 -9.04 1.99 -4.07
CA TYR A 127 -8.14 0.94 -3.57
C TYR A 127 -6.89 1.56 -2.95
N ARG A 128 -6.24 2.49 -3.67
CA ARG A 128 -5.01 3.15 -3.20
C ARG A 128 -5.25 3.92 -1.91
N PHE A 129 -6.32 4.71 -1.84
CA PHE A 129 -6.66 5.48 -0.66
C PHE A 129 -6.88 4.58 0.55
N VAL A 130 -7.80 3.60 0.44
CA VAL A 130 -8.15 2.73 1.58
C VAL A 130 -6.93 1.96 2.05
N TRP A 131 -6.18 1.36 1.13
CA TRP A 131 -5.06 0.51 1.50
C TRP A 131 -3.87 1.32 1.98
N HIS A 132 -3.36 2.21 1.14
CA HIS A 132 -2.06 2.82 1.34
C HIS A 132 -2.12 4.14 2.09
N GLU A 133 -3.25 4.86 2.09
CA GLU A 133 -3.36 6.15 2.77
C GLU A 133 -4.08 6.00 4.11
N PHE A 134 -5.29 5.42 4.11
CA PHE A 134 -6.09 5.21 5.31
C PHE A 134 -5.51 4.12 6.22
N CYS A 135 -5.31 2.89 5.71
CA CYS A 135 -4.91 1.78 6.57
C CYS A 135 -3.41 1.78 6.92
N ASP A 136 -2.54 1.89 5.93
CA ASP A 136 -1.09 1.72 6.15
C ASP A 136 -0.45 2.91 6.88
N TRP A 137 -1.06 4.09 6.78
CA TRP A 137 -0.53 5.33 7.39
C TRP A 137 -1.47 5.95 8.41
N TYR A 138 -2.67 6.38 8.03
CA TYR A 138 -3.52 7.17 8.92
C TYR A 138 -3.89 6.40 10.20
N LEU A 139 -4.44 5.20 10.07
CA LEU A 139 -4.81 4.37 11.22
C LEU A 139 -3.61 4.06 12.13
N GLU A 140 -2.44 3.81 11.55
CA GLU A 140 -1.21 3.57 12.34
C GLU A 140 -0.72 4.83 13.06
N ALA A 141 -0.81 6.00 12.41
CA ALA A 141 -0.38 7.28 12.96
C ALA A 141 -1.25 7.75 14.14
N ILE A 142 -2.56 7.46 14.11
CA ILE A 142 -3.50 7.90 15.15
C ILE A 142 -3.63 6.93 16.33
N LYS A 143 -3.13 5.69 16.22
CA LYS A 143 -3.19 4.70 17.32
C LYS A 143 -2.72 5.25 18.67
N PRO A 144 -1.57 5.96 18.79
CA PRO A 144 -1.14 6.55 20.05
C PRO A 144 -2.20 7.48 20.68
N VAL A 145 -2.86 8.29 19.85
CA VAL A 145 -3.94 9.20 20.27
C VAL A 145 -5.16 8.38 20.74
N LEU A 146 -5.61 7.40 19.95
CA LEU A 146 -6.77 6.57 20.26
C LEU A 146 -6.60 5.75 21.55
N TYR A 147 -5.36 5.36 21.88
CA TYR A 147 -5.01 4.69 23.14
C TYR A 147 -4.71 5.66 24.29
N GLY A 148 -5.05 6.94 24.15
CA GLY A 148 -5.02 7.93 25.23
C GLY A 148 -3.65 8.55 25.54
N LYS A 149 -2.64 8.39 24.67
CA LYS A 149 -1.28 8.92 24.94
C LYS A 149 -1.14 10.43 24.72
N LYS A 150 -2.15 11.10 24.15
CA LYS A 150 -2.11 12.51 23.75
C LYS A 150 -3.21 13.37 24.39
N GLY A 151 -3.96 12.82 25.34
CA GLY A 151 -5.06 13.50 26.03
C GLY A 151 -6.42 13.31 25.36
N GLU A 152 -7.49 13.55 26.13
CA GLU A 152 -8.87 13.28 25.67
C GLU A 152 -9.38 14.28 24.63
N GLU A 153 -8.86 15.51 24.63
CA GLU A 153 -9.26 16.53 23.65
C GLU A 153 -8.81 16.16 22.22
N GLU A 154 -7.51 15.87 22.04
CA GLU A 154 -6.96 15.43 20.76
C GLU A 154 -7.62 14.12 20.30
N LYS A 155 -7.87 13.20 21.24
CA LYS A 155 -8.58 11.94 20.96
C LYS A 155 -10.01 12.15 20.47
N THR A 156 -10.75 13.09 21.06
CA THR A 156 -12.11 13.42 20.62
C THR A 156 -12.09 13.98 19.18
N ALA A 157 -11.18 14.91 18.91
CA ALA A 157 -10.97 15.48 17.56
C ALA A 157 -10.60 14.39 16.54
N THR A 158 -9.63 13.53 16.85
CA THR A 158 -9.21 12.43 15.97
C THR A 158 -10.32 11.41 15.73
N ILE A 159 -11.15 11.07 16.74
CA ILE A 159 -12.32 10.18 16.55
C ILE A 159 -13.33 10.81 15.59
N ALA A 160 -13.58 12.12 15.69
CA ALA A 160 -14.47 12.83 14.79
C ALA A 160 -13.97 12.84 13.34
N VAL A 161 -12.66 13.05 13.13
CA VAL A 161 -12.03 12.96 11.81
C VAL A 161 -12.07 11.54 11.27
N LEU A 162 -11.73 10.54 12.08
CA LEU A 162 -11.79 9.13 11.71
C LEU A 162 -13.20 8.72 11.28
N TRP A 163 -14.21 9.13 12.03
CA TRP A 163 -15.61 8.88 11.69
C TRP A 163 -15.99 9.50 10.35
N LYS A 164 -15.66 10.79 10.14
CA LYS A 164 -15.98 11.49 8.90
C LYS A 164 -15.34 10.82 7.69
N VAL A 165 -14.03 10.56 7.76
CA VAL A 165 -13.29 9.93 6.67
C VAL A 165 -13.80 8.51 6.40
N LEU A 166 -14.08 7.72 7.43
CA LEU A 166 -14.64 6.38 7.28
C LEU A 166 -15.99 6.43 6.58
N LYS A 167 -16.91 7.27 7.05
CA LYS A 167 -18.24 7.45 6.47
C LYS A 167 -18.16 7.85 4.99
N ASP A 168 -17.38 8.89 4.68
CA ASP A 168 -17.24 9.39 3.31
C ASP A 168 -16.62 8.32 2.40
N THR A 169 -15.62 7.58 2.88
CA THR A 169 -14.98 6.48 2.13
C THR A 169 -15.96 5.36 1.81
N VAL A 170 -16.81 4.96 2.76
CA VAL A 170 -17.80 3.90 2.56
C VAL A 170 -18.84 4.30 1.51
N VAL A 171 -19.26 5.58 1.48
CA VAL A 171 -20.15 6.11 0.42
C VAL A 171 -19.47 6.05 -0.95
N LEU A 172 -18.21 6.49 -1.06
CA LEU A 172 -17.49 6.47 -2.33
C LEU A 172 -17.24 5.05 -2.87
N LEU A 173 -17.07 4.07 -1.98
CA LEU A 173 -16.89 2.66 -2.34
C LEU A 173 -18.19 1.97 -2.79
N HIS A 174 -19.34 2.47 -2.34
CA HIS A 174 -20.62 1.79 -2.48
C HIS A 174 -21.02 1.39 -3.92
N PRO A 175 -20.78 2.22 -4.97
CA PRO A 175 -21.05 1.81 -6.36
C PRO A 175 -20.31 0.53 -6.79
N PHE A 176 -19.15 0.26 -6.18
CA PHE A 176 -18.27 -0.86 -6.49
C PHE A 176 -18.46 -2.04 -5.54
N ILE A 177 -18.77 -1.78 -4.26
CA ILE A 177 -18.84 -2.76 -3.16
C ILE A 177 -20.21 -2.65 -2.46
N PRO A 178 -21.34 -2.85 -3.15
CA PRO A 178 -22.65 -2.51 -2.61
C PRO A 178 -23.06 -3.33 -1.38
N PHE A 179 -22.62 -4.58 -1.21
CA PHE A 179 -23.13 -5.42 -0.12
C PHE A 179 -22.39 -5.15 1.20
N VAL A 180 -21.06 -5.19 1.18
CA VAL A 180 -20.24 -4.97 2.37
C VAL A 180 -20.32 -3.52 2.85
N THR A 181 -20.40 -2.54 1.95
CA THR A 181 -20.55 -1.13 2.37
C THR A 181 -21.93 -0.85 2.97
N GLU A 182 -23.00 -1.53 2.53
CA GLU A 182 -24.32 -1.44 3.16
C GLU A 182 -24.30 -1.97 4.60
N GLU A 183 -23.67 -3.13 4.81
CA GLU A 183 -23.52 -3.70 6.16
C GLU A 183 -22.65 -2.81 7.05
N ILE A 184 -21.55 -2.27 6.52
CA ILE A 184 -20.70 -1.31 7.26
C ILE A 184 -21.49 -0.07 7.62
N TRP A 185 -22.27 0.48 6.68
CA TRP A 185 -23.04 1.70 6.88
C TRP A 185 -24.01 1.57 8.05
N ASP A 186 -24.72 0.45 8.17
CA ASP A 186 -25.63 0.17 9.29
C ASP A 186 -24.93 0.18 10.66
N LYS A 187 -23.62 -0.10 10.70
CA LYS A 187 -22.84 -0.12 11.95
C LYS A 187 -22.15 1.19 12.31
N ILE A 188 -22.09 2.16 11.40
CA ILE A 188 -21.46 3.46 11.68
C ILE A 188 -22.46 4.31 12.50
N PRO A 189 -22.11 4.77 13.72
CA PRO A 189 -23.01 5.63 14.49
C PRO A 189 -23.41 6.90 13.74
N GLY A 190 -24.69 7.30 13.82
CA GLY A 190 -25.21 8.50 13.16
C GLY A 190 -25.59 8.35 11.68
N THR A 191 -25.46 7.15 11.11
CA THR A 191 -26.05 6.82 9.80
C THR A 191 -27.44 6.24 9.99
N HIS A 192 -28.32 6.45 9.00
CA HIS A 192 -29.69 5.96 9.02
C HIS A 192 -30.13 5.53 7.62
N GLY A 193 -30.97 4.51 7.55
CA GLY A 193 -31.47 3.97 6.30
C GLY A 193 -30.37 3.41 5.41
N SER A 194 -30.72 3.16 4.15
CA SER A 194 -29.78 2.58 3.19
C SER A 194 -28.79 3.61 2.67
N ILE A 195 -27.52 3.20 2.54
CA ILE A 195 -26.45 4.01 1.96
C ILE A 195 -26.73 4.39 0.49
N MET A 196 -27.60 3.65 -0.20
CA MET A 196 -28.10 4.01 -1.54
C MET A 196 -28.75 5.41 -1.59
N LYS A 197 -29.19 5.95 -0.44
CA LYS A 197 -29.77 7.29 -0.30
C LYS A 197 -28.81 8.31 0.30
N ALA A 198 -27.57 7.91 0.61
CA ALA A 198 -26.57 8.81 1.16
C ALA A 198 -26.17 9.86 0.12
N GLU A 199 -25.93 11.08 0.58
CA GLU A 199 -25.38 12.13 -0.28
C GLU A 199 -23.92 11.81 -0.63
N PHE A 200 -23.55 12.07 -1.89
CA PHE A 200 -22.17 11.95 -2.31
C PHE A 200 -21.30 12.94 -1.51
N PRO A 201 -20.12 12.53 -1.00
CA PRO A 201 -19.29 13.40 -0.17
C PRO A 201 -18.94 14.72 -0.89
N GLY A 202 -18.81 15.80 -0.12
CA GLY A 202 -18.53 17.14 -0.63
C GLY A 202 -19.79 17.98 -0.87
N GLY A 203 -20.81 17.44 -1.54
CA GLY A 203 -22.02 18.21 -1.89
C GLY A 203 -21.67 19.60 -2.42
N ASP A 204 -22.32 20.64 -1.88
CA ASP A 204 -22.02 22.05 -2.20
C ASP A 204 -20.94 22.68 -1.29
N LYS A 205 -20.41 21.94 -0.31
CA LYS A 205 -19.43 22.46 0.66
C LYS A 205 -18.01 22.33 0.10
N PRO A 206 -17.13 23.31 0.38
CA PRO A 206 -15.72 23.17 0.03
C PRO A 206 -15.12 21.99 0.80
N LEU A 207 -14.38 21.15 0.07
CA LEU A 207 -13.62 20.05 0.65
C LEU A 207 -12.39 20.59 1.39
N PHE A 208 -12.02 19.96 2.49
CA PHE A 208 -10.84 20.33 3.27
C PHE A 208 -9.56 20.19 2.44
N GLN A 209 -8.68 21.18 2.51
CA GLN A 209 -7.40 21.18 1.80
C GLN A 209 -6.30 21.83 2.66
N ASP A 210 -5.25 21.07 2.94
CA ASP A 210 -4.04 21.54 3.61
C ASP A 210 -2.81 20.99 2.88
N ALA A 211 -2.29 21.78 1.94
CA ALA A 211 -1.13 21.41 1.12
C ALA A 211 0.15 21.26 1.96
N GLU A 212 0.27 22.00 3.06
CA GLU A 212 1.42 21.90 3.96
C GLU A 212 1.38 20.57 4.72
N ALA A 213 0.22 20.19 5.27
CA ALA A 213 0.05 18.88 5.92
C ALA A 213 0.34 17.72 4.96
N VAL A 214 -0.09 17.84 3.70
CA VAL A 214 0.22 16.85 2.65
C VAL A 214 1.71 16.73 2.40
N SER A 215 2.40 17.84 2.14
CA SER A 215 3.84 17.84 1.89
C SER A 215 4.63 17.31 3.09
N THR A 216 4.31 17.74 4.31
CA THR A 216 5.01 17.27 5.51
C THR A 216 4.80 15.78 5.75
N MET A 217 3.58 15.25 5.56
CA MET A 217 3.34 13.81 5.69
C MET A 217 4.02 13.00 4.58
N GLU A 218 4.12 13.51 3.35
CA GLU A 218 4.85 12.85 2.26
C GLU A 218 6.35 12.72 2.59
N THR A 219 6.98 13.76 3.13
CA THR A 219 8.36 13.68 3.62
C THR A 219 8.51 12.66 4.76
N ILE A 220 7.62 12.69 5.77
CA ILE A 220 7.64 11.75 6.91
C ILE A 220 7.48 10.30 6.46
N THR A 221 6.47 10.02 5.63
CA THR A 221 6.19 8.68 5.12
C THR A 221 7.30 8.18 4.21
N GLY A 222 7.91 9.05 3.41
CA GLY A 222 9.09 8.75 2.62
C GLY A 222 10.29 8.35 3.49
N ILE A 223 10.58 9.10 4.56
CA ILE A 223 11.66 8.76 5.52
C ILE A 223 11.40 7.39 6.15
N ILE A 224 10.19 7.15 6.67
CA ILE A 224 9.83 5.88 7.31
C ILE A 224 9.93 4.73 6.30
N THR A 225 9.50 4.94 5.06
CA THR A 225 9.61 3.94 3.97
C THR A 225 11.07 3.65 3.65
N GLY A 226 11.92 4.67 3.54
CA GLY A 226 13.36 4.51 3.34
C GLY A 226 14.00 3.64 4.44
N ILE A 227 13.65 3.90 5.71
CA ILE A 227 14.13 3.10 6.85
C ILE A 227 13.61 1.66 6.78
N ARG A 228 12.32 1.45 6.47
CA ARG A 228 11.72 0.11 6.34
C ARG A 228 12.32 -0.67 5.17
N ASN A 229 12.63 -0.01 4.07
CA ASN A 229 13.30 -0.62 2.92
C ASN A 229 14.72 -1.06 3.28
N ILE A 230 15.51 -0.19 3.91
CA ILE A 230 16.84 -0.55 4.42
C ILE A 230 16.74 -1.74 5.37
N ARG A 231 15.78 -1.72 6.30
CA ARG A 231 15.55 -2.83 7.23
C ARG A 231 15.29 -4.15 6.50
N GLY A 232 14.44 -4.13 5.48
CA GLY A 232 14.11 -5.32 4.67
C GLY A 232 15.28 -5.81 3.83
N GLU A 233 15.99 -4.90 3.15
CA GLU A 233 17.20 -5.21 2.36
C GLU A 233 18.28 -5.86 3.24
N MET A 234 18.43 -5.36 4.45
CA MET A 234 19.41 -5.83 5.42
C MET A 234 18.91 -7.04 6.25
N ASN A 235 17.75 -7.61 5.90
CA ASN A 235 17.12 -8.75 6.55
C ASN A 235 16.99 -8.61 8.08
N ILE A 236 16.73 -7.39 8.55
CA ILE A 236 16.57 -7.07 9.97
C ILE A 236 15.12 -7.33 10.37
N SER A 237 14.92 -8.00 11.51
CA SER A 237 13.57 -8.23 12.07
C SER A 237 12.75 -6.92 12.17
N PRO A 238 11.46 -6.92 11.78
CA PRO A 238 10.56 -5.79 11.97
C PRO A 238 10.43 -5.30 13.42
N SER A 239 10.65 -6.19 14.40
CA SER A 239 10.53 -5.86 15.83
C SER A 239 11.81 -5.28 16.45
N LYS A 240 12.96 -5.39 15.78
CA LYS A 240 14.23 -4.89 16.31
C LYS A 240 14.26 -3.37 16.24
N MET A 241 14.53 -2.68 17.34
CA MET A 241 14.67 -1.23 17.28
C MET A 241 15.99 -0.85 16.59
N LEU A 242 15.96 0.27 15.87
CA LEU A 242 17.12 0.82 15.16
C LEU A 242 17.38 2.27 15.58
N THR A 243 18.58 2.76 15.31
CA THR A 243 18.89 4.19 15.40
C THR A 243 19.05 4.74 13.99
N ALA A 244 18.45 5.91 13.74
CA ALA A 244 18.59 6.60 12.47
C ALA A 244 19.03 8.05 12.69
N SER A 245 19.69 8.63 11.70
CA SER A 245 19.90 10.07 11.59
C SER A 245 19.36 10.59 10.27
N VAL A 246 18.90 11.83 10.29
CA VAL A 246 18.30 12.49 9.14
C VAL A 246 18.99 13.84 8.97
N GLN A 247 19.56 14.04 7.79
CA GLN A 247 20.29 15.24 7.42
C GLN A 247 19.53 16.02 6.35
N SER A 248 19.36 17.32 6.58
CA SER A 248 18.71 18.26 5.65
C SER A 248 19.40 19.61 5.76
N ASP A 249 19.58 20.31 4.64
CA ASP A 249 20.03 21.71 4.59
C ASP A 249 18.90 22.72 4.83
N ASP A 250 17.65 22.28 4.66
CA ASP A 250 16.44 23.08 4.91
C ASP A 250 16.06 23.10 6.41
N GLU A 251 16.21 24.26 7.06
CA GLU A 251 15.86 24.49 8.47
C GLU A 251 14.36 24.31 8.75
N LYS A 252 13.47 24.69 7.81
CA LYS A 252 12.02 24.53 7.98
C LYS A 252 11.66 23.05 8.04
N LYS A 253 12.23 22.24 7.15
CA LYS A 253 12.05 20.78 7.17
C LYS A 253 12.59 20.16 8.45
N GLN A 254 13.75 20.60 8.94
CA GLN A 254 14.28 20.11 10.21
C GLN A 254 13.32 20.37 11.37
N GLU A 255 12.73 21.56 11.45
CA GLU A 255 11.80 21.89 12.52
C GLU A 255 10.49 21.09 12.42
N GLN A 256 9.98 20.89 11.19
CA GLN A 256 8.82 20.02 10.96
C GLN A 256 9.10 18.57 11.39
N LEU A 257 10.26 18.02 11.00
CA LEU A 257 10.65 16.66 11.39
C LEU A 257 10.87 16.55 12.91
N ARG A 258 11.39 17.58 13.55
CA ARG A 258 11.56 17.64 15.01
C ARG A 258 10.22 17.61 15.72
N THR A 259 9.27 18.41 15.24
CA THR A 259 7.90 18.44 15.76
C THR A 259 7.22 17.07 15.71
N HIS A 260 7.50 16.27 14.66
CA HIS A 260 6.87 14.96 14.42
C HIS A 260 7.81 13.77 14.67
N GLN A 261 8.91 13.97 15.39
CA GLN A 261 9.94 12.95 15.62
C GLN A 261 9.38 11.68 16.28
N GLU A 262 8.46 11.83 17.23
CA GLU A 262 7.84 10.69 17.92
C GLU A 262 7.07 9.79 16.96
N MET A 263 6.35 10.37 15.99
CA MET A 263 5.62 9.62 14.97
C MET A 263 6.58 8.79 14.11
N ILE A 264 7.69 9.40 13.66
CA ILE A 264 8.72 8.72 12.87
C ILE A 264 9.31 7.55 13.67
N CYS A 265 9.70 7.78 14.92
CA CYS A 265 10.27 6.73 15.77
C CYS A 265 9.30 5.56 15.96
N ASN A 266 8.03 5.84 16.26
CA ASN A 266 7.02 4.82 16.48
C ASN A 266 6.75 3.98 15.22
N LEU A 267 6.55 4.63 14.08
CA LEU A 267 6.19 3.97 12.83
C LEU A 267 7.37 3.25 12.16
N ALA A 268 8.60 3.75 12.32
CA ALA A 268 9.82 3.13 11.78
C ALA A 268 10.49 2.13 12.74
N LYS A 269 9.97 1.99 13.97
CA LYS A 269 10.55 1.17 15.07
C LYS A 269 11.99 1.59 15.37
N LEU A 270 12.14 2.83 15.82
CA LEU A 270 13.41 3.42 16.21
C LEU A 270 13.53 3.58 17.72
N GLU A 271 14.74 3.35 18.23
CA GLU A 271 15.17 3.76 19.57
C GLU A 271 15.43 5.26 19.61
N ALA A 272 16.07 5.81 18.57
CA ALA A 272 16.38 7.23 18.47
C ALA A 272 16.40 7.69 17.00
N LEU A 273 16.01 8.95 16.80
CA LEU A 273 16.13 9.68 15.55
C LEU A 273 16.94 10.95 15.80
N ASN A 274 18.11 11.07 15.18
CA ASN A 274 18.94 12.27 15.28
C ASN A 274 18.72 13.17 14.07
N LEU A 275 18.32 14.42 14.30
CA LEU A 275 18.14 15.41 13.24
C LEU A 275 19.34 16.35 13.24
N SER A 276 19.98 16.53 12.08
CA SER A 276 21.12 17.44 11.96
C SER A 276 21.15 18.14 10.60
N GLY A 277 21.97 19.18 10.50
CA GLY A 277 22.36 19.77 9.22
C GLY A 277 23.17 18.80 8.35
N THR A 278 23.63 19.30 7.21
CA THR A 278 24.59 18.61 6.36
C THR A 278 25.85 18.27 7.16
N GLY A 279 26.29 17.02 7.08
CA GLY A 279 27.50 16.58 7.75
C GLY A 279 28.02 15.29 7.11
N ASP A 280 29.04 14.72 7.74
CA ASP A 280 29.62 13.47 7.27
C ASP A 280 28.65 12.30 7.45
N ARG A 281 28.76 11.34 6.53
CA ARG A 281 28.04 10.06 6.61
C ARG A 281 28.51 9.30 7.86
N PRO A 282 27.59 8.87 8.75
CA PRO A 282 27.96 8.01 9.87
C PRO A 282 28.57 6.68 9.41
N LYS A 283 29.56 6.17 10.15
CA LYS A 283 30.19 4.87 9.85
C LYS A 283 29.17 3.73 9.94
N SER A 284 29.33 2.73 9.09
CA SER A 284 28.47 1.54 9.03
C SER A 284 26.96 1.87 8.99
N ALA A 285 26.59 2.90 8.22
CA ALA A 285 25.21 3.31 8.03
C ALA A 285 24.76 3.09 6.58
N ALA A 286 23.57 2.53 6.41
CA ALA A 286 22.90 2.48 5.12
C ALA A 286 22.16 3.79 4.85
N THR A 287 22.04 4.18 3.59
CA THR A 287 21.55 5.50 3.19
C THR A 287 20.32 5.39 2.30
N ALA A 288 19.35 6.28 2.51
CA ALA A 288 18.24 6.55 1.62
C ALA A 288 18.08 8.06 1.40
N ILE A 289 17.64 8.47 0.21
CA ILE A 289 17.38 9.87 -0.11
C ILE A 289 15.90 10.05 -0.38
N VAL A 290 15.28 11.03 0.26
CA VAL A 290 13.84 11.30 0.21
C VAL A 290 13.63 12.81 0.16
N GLU A 291 13.10 13.35 -0.93
CA GLU A 291 12.69 14.76 -1.03
C GLU A 291 13.74 15.79 -0.58
N GLY A 292 15.01 15.57 -0.93
CA GLY A 292 16.14 16.42 -0.54
C GLY A 292 16.68 16.16 0.87
N VAL A 293 16.12 15.19 1.59
CA VAL A 293 16.56 14.75 2.91
C VAL A 293 17.36 13.45 2.77
N THR A 294 18.48 13.36 3.48
CA THR A 294 19.31 12.15 3.51
C THR A 294 19.11 11.41 4.83
N VAL A 295 18.65 10.16 4.75
CA VAL A 295 18.38 9.28 5.89
C VAL A 295 19.52 8.29 6.02
N PHE A 296 20.08 8.16 7.22
CA PHE A 296 21.08 7.17 7.58
C PHE A 296 20.53 6.24 8.65
N VAL A 297 20.62 4.93 8.42
CA VAL A 297 20.24 3.92 9.41
C VAL A 297 21.52 3.28 9.95
N SER A 298 21.74 3.39 11.25
CA SER A 298 22.91 2.81 11.92
C SER A 298 22.78 1.30 12.01
N LEU A 299 23.72 0.58 11.40
CA LEU A 299 23.73 -0.88 11.36
C LEU A 299 24.81 -1.51 12.25
N GLY A 300 25.71 -0.69 12.79
CA GLY A 300 26.75 -1.12 13.72
C GLY A 300 26.16 -1.81 14.96
N GLY A 301 26.62 -3.02 15.27
CA GLY A 301 26.11 -3.85 16.37
C GLY A 301 24.73 -4.48 16.13
N VAL A 302 24.02 -4.08 15.07
CA VAL A 302 22.72 -4.64 14.68
C VAL A 302 22.90 -5.86 13.79
N ILE A 303 23.90 -5.83 12.89
CA ILE A 303 24.20 -6.86 11.90
C ILE A 303 25.66 -7.29 12.03
N ASP A 304 25.90 -8.60 11.88
CA ASP A 304 27.21 -9.15 11.61
C ASP A 304 27.40 -9.21 10.08
N PHE A 305 28.06 -8.18 9.53
CA PHE A 305 28.24 -8.04 8.08
C PHE A 305 28.99 -9.22 7.47
N SER A 306 29.91 -9.84 8.23
CA SER A 306 30.68 -10.99 7.74
C SER A 306 29.77 -12.21 7.57
N LYS A 307 28.96 -12.52 8.60
CA LYS A 307 28.00 -13.62 8.52
C LYS A 307 26.92 -13.38 7.46
N GLU A 308 26.47 -12.15 7.29
CA GLU A 308 25.48 -11.83 6.28
C GLU A 308 26.05 -11.96 4.86
N ALA A 309 27.29 -11.51 4.64
CA ALA A 309 27.99 -11.74 3.38
C ALA A 309 28.14 -13.24 3.08
N GLU A 310 28.56 -14.05 4.05
CA GLU A 310 28.66 -15.51 3.91
C GLU A 310 27.30 -16.15 3.55
N ARG A 311 26.22 -15.70 4.20
CA ARG A 311 24.85 -16.16 3.93
C ARG A 311 24.44 -15.85 2.49
N LEU A 312 24.65 -14.62 2.03
CA LEU A 312 24.32 -14.17 0.68
C LEU A 312 25.14 -14.90 -0.38
N VAL A 313 26.44 -15.12 -0.14
CA VAL A 313 27.30 -15.92 -1.04
C VAL A 313 26.76 -17.35 -1.18
N LYS A 314 26.39 -17.98 -0.05
CA LYS A 314 25.82 -19.34 -0.06
C LYS A 314 24.47 -19.39 -0.77
N GLU A 315 23.63 -18.38 -0.61
CA GLU A 315 22.33 -18.29 -1.28
C GLU A 315 22.50 -18.07 -2.79
N ALA A 316 23.38 -17.16 -3.20
CA ALA A 316 23.72 -16.92 -4.61
C ALA A 316 24.21 -18.22 -5.28
N GLY A 317 25.11 -18.96 -4.63
CA GLY A 317 25.63 -20.23 -5.17
C GLY A 317 24.53 -21.29 -5.40
N LYS A 318 23.51 -21.35 -4.54
CA LYS A 318 22.37 -22.26 -4.75
C LYS A 318 21.53 -21.86 -5.97
N ILE A 319 21.21 -20.57 -6.09
CA ILE A 319 20.44 -20.06 -7.22
C ILE A 319 21.21 -20.24 -8.53
N GLU A 320 22.53 -20.02 -8.54
CA GLU A 320 23.37 -20.25 -9.72
C GLU A 320 23.33 -21.72 -10.19
N GLN A 321 23.30 -22.68 -9.25
CA GLN A 321 23.15 -24.12 -9.58
C GLN A 321 21.77 -24.44 -10.17
N GLU A 322 20.70 -23.88 -9.61
CA GLU A 322 19.34 -24.02 -10.15
C GLU A 322 19.22 -23.40 -11.54
N LEU A 323 19.75 -22.19 -11.72
CA LEU A 323 19.72 -21.44 -12.97
C LEU A 323 20.50 -22.16 -14.07
N SER A 324 21.65 -22.77 -13.74
CA SER A 324 22.40 -23.65 -14.65
C SER A 324 21.56 -24.86 -15.10
N SER A 325 20.79 -25.45 -14.19
CA SER A 325 19.93 -26.60 -14.50
C SER A 325 18.77 -26.22 -15.43
N VAL A 326 18.16 -25.05 -15.21
CA VAL A 326 17.11 -24.50 -16.07
C VAL A 326 17.66 -24.12 -17.44
N GLN A 327 18.82 -23.46 -17.50
CA GLN A 327 19.48 -23.11 -18.77
C GLN A 327 19.81 -24.34 -19.61
N LYS A 328 20.26 -25.44 -18.99
CA LYS A 328 20.49 -26.71 -19.70
C LYS A 328 19.21 -27.27 -20.33
N LYS A 329 18.04 -27.13 -19.67
CA LYS A 329 16.74 -27.54 -20.24
C LYS A 329 16.35 -26.66 -21.42
N LEU A 330 16.46 -25.33 -21.29
CA LEU A 330 16.15 -24.39 -22.36
C LEU A 330 17.10 -24.50 -23.56
N GLY A 331 18.36 -24.87 -23.33
CA GLY A 331 19.34 -25.14 -24.38
C GLY A 331 19.19 -26.50 -25.07
N ASN A 332 18.34 -27.39 -24.55
CA ASN A 332 18.11 -28.70 -25.13
C ASN A 332 17.08 -28.60 -26.26
N LYS A 333 17.52 -28.69 -27.52
CA LYS A 333 16.64 -28.66 -28.71
C LYS A 333 15.52 -29.70 -28.64
N GLY A 334 15.81 -30.91 -28.14
CA GLY A 334 14.80 -31.95 -28.00
C GLY A 334 13.70 -31.62 -26.98
N PHE A 335 13.98 -30.78 -25.98
CA PHE A 335 12.97 -30.26 -25.06
C PHE A 335 12.18 -29.13 -25.72
N MET A 336 12.86 -28.18 -26.36
CA MET A 336 12.22 -27.04 -27.04
C MET A 336 11.26 -27.48 -28.16
N ASP A 337 11.59 -28.55 -28.88
CA ASP A 337 10.80 -29.02 -30.03
C ASP A 337 9.69 -30.00 -29.64
N LYS A 338 9.77 -30.68 -28.48
CA LYS A 338 8.84 -31.76 -28.09
C LYS A 338 7.98 -31.45 -26.87
N ALA A 339 8.39 -30.50 -26.03
CA ALA A 339 7.62 -30.16 -24.85
C ALA A 339 6.37 -29.35 -25.23
N PRO A 340 5.25 -29.53 -24.51
CA PRO A 340 4.09 -28.65 -24.64
C PRO A 340 4.47 -27.18 -24.41
N GLU A 341 3.81 -26.27 -25.14
CA GLU A 341 4.12 -24.83 -25.14
C GLU A 341 3.97 -24.20 -23.74
N ASP A 342 2.97 -24.65 -22.95
CA ASP A 342 2.76 -24.25 -21.56
C ASP A 342 3.92 -24.67 -20.64
N VAL A 343 4.52 -25.84 -20.89
CA VAL A 343 5.67 -26.34 -20.13
C VAL A 343 6.93 -25.56 -20.49
N VAL A 344 7.14 -25.23 -21.76
CA VAL A 344 8.26 -24.39 -22.20
C VAL A 344 8.16 -23.00 -21.59
N GLN A 345 6.97 -22.38 -21.64
CA GLN A 345 6.73 -21.06 -21.05
C GLN A 345 7.02 -21.06 -19.54
N LYS A 346 6.55 -22.08 -18.82
CA LYS A 346 6.79 -22.19 -17.37
C LYS A 346 8.28 -22.27 -17.01
N VAL A 347 9.09 -22.94 -17.83
CA VAL A 347 10.55 -23.03 -17.62
C VAL A 347 11.24 -21.71 -17.97
N GLN A 348 10.77 -20.99 -18.98
CA GLN A 348 11.24 -19.63 -19.30
C GLN A 348 10.93 -18.65 -18.18
N ASP A 349 9.69 -18.66 -17.66
CA ASP A 349 9.28 -17.82 -16.54
C ASP A 349 10.12 -18.12 -15.29
N GLN A 350 10.39 -19.40 -15.01
CA GLN A 350 11.27 -19.81 -13.92
C GLN A 350 12.71 -19.29 -14.12
N HIS A 351 13.23 -19.33 -15.34
CA HIS A 351 14.56 -18.80 -15.65
C HIS A 351 14.65 -17.30 -15.36
N SER A 352 13.69 -16.52 -15.86
CA SER A 352 13.64 -15.08 -15.62
C SER A 352 13.53 -14.75 -14.13
N GLN A 353 12.68 -15.45 -13.38
CA GLN A 353 12.53 -15.25 -11.93
C GLN A 353 13.82 -15.55 -11.16
N LEU A 354 14.51 -16.66 -11.48
CA LEU A 354 15.78 -17.00 -10.83
C LEU A 354 16.88 -15.98 -11.15
N GLN A 355 16.91 -15.47 -12.38
CA GLN A 355 17.88 -14.47 -12.81
C GLN A 355 17.68 -13.14 -12.08
N GLU A 356 16.43 -12.66 -11.99
CA GLU A 356 16.11 -11.45 -11.22
C GLU A 356 16.46 -11.62 -9.73
N LYS A 357 16.16 -12.79 -9.15
CA LYS A 357 16.49 -13.08 -7.75
C LYS A 357 18.01 -13.07 -7.52
N LEU A 358 18.79 -13.68 -8.41
CA LEU A 358 20.25 -13.70 -8.32
C LEU A 358 20.84 -12.29 -8.42
N GLN A 359 20.35 -11.46 -9.34
CA GLN A 359 20.79 -10.07 -9.47
C GLN A 359 20.55 -9.28 -8.18
N LYS A 360 19.36 -9.41 -7.58
CA LYS A 360 19.03 -8.75 -6.31
C LYS A 360 19.98 -9.17 -5.18
N ILE A 361 20.30 -10.47 -5.07
CA ILE A 361 21.24 -10.97 -4.05
C ILE A 361 22.65 -10.41 -4.27
N LYS A 362 23.13 -10.36 -5.52
CA LYS A 362 24.45 -9.81 -5.84
C LYS A 362 24.57 -8.32 -5.49
N ILE A 363 23.57 -7.53 -5.86
CA ILE A 363 23.51 -6.10 -5.49
C ILE A 363 23.53 -5.94 -3.96
N ASN A 364 22.80 -6.77 -3.23
CA ASN A 364 22.79 -6.71 -1.77
C ASN A 364 24.15 -7.11 -1.16
N LEU A 365 24.80 -8.14 -1.72
CA LEU A 365 26.12 -8.57 -1.28
C LEU A 365 27.16 -7.46 -1.47
N GLU A 366 27.15 -6.77 -2.61
CA GLU A 366 28.03 -5.62 -2.88
C GLU A 366 27.83 -4.52 -1.83
N LYS A 367 26.58 -4.15 -1.53
CA LYS A 367 26.25 -3.18 -0.48
C LYS A 367 26.78 -3.60 0.90
N ILE A 368 26.60 -4.87 1.29
CA ILE A 368 27.10 -5.38 2.58
C ILE A 368 28.63 -5.31 2.65
N GLN A 369 29.32 -5.64 1.55
CA GLN A 369 30.79 -5.57 1.49
C GLN A 369 31.31 -4.13 1.54
N GLU A 370 30.59 -3.17 0.93
CA GLU A 370 30.91 -1.75 1.07
C GLU A 370 30.74 -1.26 2.51
N LEU A 371 29.62 -1.64 3.16
CA LEU A 371 29.34 -1.30 4.56
C LEU A 371 30.35 -1.90 5.54
N GLN A 372 30.93 -3.06 5.21
CA GLN A 372 32.01 -3.68 5.99
C GLN A 372 33.33 -2.89 5.88
N ARG A 373 33.57 -2.20 4.76
CA ARG A 373 34.79 -1.43 4.50
C ARG A 373 34.71 0.01 5.03
N SER A 374 33.50 0.54 5.25
CA SER A 374 33.21 1.91 5.73
C SER A 374 32.98 2.00 7.23
#